data_AF-A0A421JDQ1-F1
#
_entry.id   AF-A0A421JDQ1-F1
#
_cell.length_a   1.000
_cell.length_b   1.000
_cell.length_c   1.000
_cell.angle_alpha   90.00
_cell.angle_beta   90.00
_cell.angle_gamma   90.00
#
_symmetry.space_group_name_H-M   'P 1'
#
loop_
_entity.id
_entity.type
_entity.pdbx_description
1 polymer ?
#
loop_
_entity_poly.entity_id
_entity_poly.type
_entity_poly.pdbx_seq_one_letter_code
_entity_poly.pdbx_strand_id
1 'polypeptide(L)'
;MDPAINERFHLFPYQRLGAVASVGGLIGAFSGFYEGIKIGSLRYLIENSHRLPRTVGGWYFYHKKKNYVMIVGGCKLALVQGAKYSGAMTGLFGIEAIIDYIRGTIDFASTTAAATITAGTYAWYTQLSRVQSANYMKKGALLGLSLGVTQDLIIWRRGGHIWYMDKLGVVNPQTVNRL
;
A
#
# COMPACT_ATOMS: atom_id res chain seq x y z
N MET A 1 -10.28 -26.78 -14.96
CA MET A 1 -9.92 -26.31 -13.61
C MET A 1 -9.33 -24.91 -13.76
N ASP A 2 -9.80 -23.93 -12.99
CA ASP A 2 -9.31 -22.55 -13.15
C ASP A 2 -7.84 -22.44 -12.74
N PRO A 3 -6.93 -22.03 -13.64
CA PRO A 3 -5.50 -21.99 -13.36
C PRO A 3 -5.12 -20.96 -12.30
N ALA A 4 -5.99 -19.99 -12.01
CA ALA A 4 -5.75 -18.90 -11.06
C ALA A 4 -6.29 -19.16 -9.64
N ILE A 5 -6.82 -20.35 -9.34
CA ILE A 5 -7.39 -20.66 -8.01
C ILE A 5 -6.37 -20.47 -6.88
N ASN A 6 -5.13 -20.93 -7.11
CA ASN A 6 -4.03 -20.84 -6.15
C ASN A 6 -3.32 -19.48 -6.17
N GLU A 7 -3.62 -18.64 -7.18
CA GLU A 7 -3.00 -17.33 -7.31
C GLU A 7 -3.58 -16.33 -6.31
N ARG A 8 -2.71 -15.49 -5.72
CA ARG A 8 -3.18 -14.43 -4.83
C ARG A 8 -4.04 -13.45 -5.60
N PHE A 9 -5.15 -13.05 -4.98
CA PHE A 9 -6.19 -12.20 -5.61
C PHE A 9 -6.81 -12.77 -6.90
N HIS A 10 -6.60 -14.06 -7.21
CA HIS A 10 -7.10 -14.70 -8.42
C HIS A 10 -6.57 -14.03 -9.71
N LEU A 11 -5.38 -13.44 -9.63
CA LEU A 11 -4.72 -12.73 -10.73
C LEU A 11 -3.31 -13.27 -10.90
N PHE A 12 -2.89 -13.48 -12.15
CA PHE A 12 -1.51 -13.86 -12.43
C PHE A 12 -0.55 -12.76 -11.98
N PRO A 13 0.70 -13.10 -11.60
CA PRO A 13 1.67 -12.14 -11.05
C PRO A 13 1.84 -10.87 -11.87
N TYR A 14 1.89 -10.96 -13.21
CA TYR A 14 2.01 -9.79 -14.09
C TYR A 14 0.82 -8.83 -13.99
N GLN A 15 -0.40 -9.36 -13.98
CA GLN A 15 -1.62 -8.57 -13.85
C GLN A 15 -1.77 -8.00 -12.43
N ARG A 16 -1.36 -8.78 -11.42
CA ARG A 16 -1.37 -8.39 -10.01
C ARG A 16 -0.51 -7.15 -9.76
N LEU A 17 0.70 -7.10 -10.33
CA LEU A 17 1.58 -5.94 -10.17
C LEU A 17 0.96 -4.66 -10.73
N GLY A 18 0.37 -4.71 -11.93
CA GLY A 18 -0.31 -3.54 -12.51
C GLY A 18 -1.53 -3.08 -11.68
N ALA A 19 -2.35 -4.03 -11.21
CA ALA A 19 -3.50 -3.74 -10.35
C ALA A 19 -3.07 -3.10 -9.03
N VAL A 20 -2.06 -3.66 -8.37
CA VAL A 20 -1.57 -3.14 -7.09
C VAL A 20 -0.88 -1.78 -7.25
N ALA A 21 -0.13 -1.58 -8.34
CA ALA A 21 0.50 -0.29 -8.66
C ALA A 21 -0.55 0.82 -8.84
N SER A 22 -1.63 0.55 -9.57
CA SER A 22 -2.71 1.51 -9.80
C SER A 22 -3.48 1.84 -8.51
N VAL A 23 -3.88 0.82 -7.74
CA VAL A 23 -4.59 1.01 -6.47
C VAL A 23 -3.71 1.73 -5.44
N GLY A 24 -2.46 1.29 -5.27
CA GLY A 24 -1.50 1.93 -4.38
C GLY A 24 -1.23 3.38 -4.77
N GLY A 25 -1.11 3.66 -6.07
CA GLY A 25 -0.94 5.00 -6.61
C GLY A 25 -2.15 5.90 -6.35
N LEU A 26 -3.37 5.40 -6.52
CA LEU A 26 -4.60 6.16 -6.22
C LEU A 26 -4.70 6.50 -4.73
N ILE A 27 -4.47 5.52 -3.85
CA ILE A 27 -4.50 5.74 -2.39
C ILE A 27 -3.43 6.76 -1.99
N GLY A 28 -2.20 6.62 -2.51
CA GLY A 28 -1.11 7.57 -2.28
C GLY A 28 -1.43 8.97 -2.79
N ALA A 29 -2.08 9.08 -3.95
CA ALA A 29 -2.48 10.36 -4.53
C ALA A 29 -3.53 11.07 -3.67
N PHE A 30 -4.57 10.37 -3.20
CA PHE A 30 -5.57 10.96 -2.29
C PHE A 30 -4.95 11.38 -0.95
N SER A 31 -4.09 10.54 -0.37
CA SER A 31 -3.37 10.87 0.86
C SER A 31 -2.49 12.11 0.68
N GLY A 32 -1.72 12.18 -0.41
CA GLY A 32 -0.86 13.33 -0.72
C GLY A 32 -1.65 14.60 -1.03
N PHE A 33 -2.79 14.47 -1.71
CA PHE A 33 -3.69 15.60 -1.99
C PHE A 33 -4.22 16.22 -0.69
N TYR A 34 -4.72 15.38 0.22
CA TYR A 34 -5.24 15.83 1.51
C TYR A 34 -4.16 16.52 2.35
N GLU A 35 -2.97 15.93 2.42
CA GLU A 35 -1.83 16.51 3.14
C GLU A 35 -1.39 17.84 2.53
N GLY A 36 -1.35 17.93 1.20
CA GLY A 36 -0.98 19.17 0.50
C GLY A 36 -1.99 20.29 0.64
N ILE A 37 -3.29 19.99 0.66
CA ILE A 37 -4.34 20.95 0.99
C ILE A 37 -4.14 21.49 2.40
N LYS A 38 -3.92 20.60 3.38
CA LYS A 38 -3.74 20.97 4.79
C LYS A 38 -2.54 21.91 4.94
N ILE A 39 -1.37 21.52 4.43
CA ILE A 39 -0.14 22.32 4.51
C ILE A 39 -0.31 23.66 3.77
N GLY A 40 -0.85 23.64 2.55
CA GLY A 40 -1.09 24.85 1.77
C GLY A 40 -2.04 25.83 2.46
N SER A 41 -3.08 25.32 3.11
CA SER A 41 -4.05 26.14 3.85
C SER A 41 -3.43 26.83 5.07
N LEU A 42 -2.63 26.10 5.84
CA LEU A 42 -1.95 26.61 7.04
C LEU A 42 -0.88 27.61 6.66
N ARG A 43 -0.09 27.31 5.62
CA ARG A 43 0.93 28.21 5.10
C ARG A 43 0.32 29.53 4.61
N TYR A 44 -0.75 29.46 3.83
CA TYR A 44 -1.44 30.66 3.34
C TYR A 44 -2.01 31.51 4.48
N LEU A 45 -2.56 30.86 5.52
CA LEU A 45 -3.07 31.54 6.72
C LEU A 45 -1.96 32.26 7.48
N ILE A 46 -0.81 31.62 7.66
CA ILE A 46 0.34 32.21 8.36
C ILE A 46 0.87 33.41 7.57
N GLU A 47 1.11 33.23 6.27
CA GLU A 47 1.64 34.29 5.37
C GLU A 47 0.70 35.52 5.31
N ASN A 48 -0.62 35.32 5.39
CA ASN A 48 -1.61 36.39 5.29
C ASN A 48 -2.31 36.72 6.62
N SER A 49 -1.79 36.24 7.76
CA SER A 49 -2.36 36.49 9.09
C SER A 49 -2.52 37.98 9.40
N HIS A 50 -1.63 38.82 8.86
CA HIS A 50 -1.66 40.26 8.99
C HIS A 50 -2.53 40.97 7.93
N ARG A 51 -2.98 40.27 6.88
CA ARG A 51 -3.79 40.79 5.74
C ARG A 51 -5.14 40.10 5.64
N LEU A 52 -5.83 39.96 6.77
CA LEU A 52 -7.17 39.39 6.79
C LEU A 52 -8.16 40.32 6.06
N PRO A 53 -9.08 39.77 5.25
CA PRO A 53 -10.01 40.56 4.47
C PRO A 53 -10.96 41.35 5.38
N ARG A 54 -11.06 42.67 5.16
CA ARG A 54 -11.98 43.57 5.89
C ARG A 54 -13.20 43.99 5.06
N THR A 55 -13.18 43.71 3.76
CA THR A 55 -14.27 44.02 2.82
C THR A 55 -14.78 42.74 2.16
N VAL A 56 -16.03 42.75 1.69
CA VAL A 56 -16.66 41.60 1.01
C VAL A 56 -15.89 41.20 -0.26
N GLY A 57 -15.45 42.19 -1.06
CA GLY A 57 -14.63 41.93 -2.24
C GLY A 57 -13.26 41.34 -1.90
N GLY A 58 -12.61 41.86 -0.85
CA GLY A 58 -11.36 41.30 -0.34
C GLY A 58 -11.51 39.87 0.16
N TRP A 59 -12.64 39.55 0.80
CA TRP A 59 -12.95 38.19 1.27
C TRP A 59 -13.02 37.19 0.12
N TYR A 60 -13.67 37.56 -0.98
CA TYR A 60 -13.75 36.71 -2.17
C TYR A 60 -12.35 36.45 -2.78
N PHE A 61 -11.55 37.49 -3.01
CA PHE A 61 -10.22 37.32 -3.61
C PHE A 61 -9.25 36.56 -2.70
N TYR A 62 -9.35 36.76 -1.39
CA TYR A 62 -8.61 36.00 -0.39
C TYR A 62 -8.90 34.49 -0.52
N HIS A 63 -10.17 34.10 -0.48
CA HIS A 63 -10.56 32.68 -0.57
C HIS A 63 -10.30 32.08 -1.95
N LYS A 64 -10.48 32.85 -3.03
CA LYS A 64 -10.13 32.41 -4.39
C LYS A 64 -8.63 32.09 -4.49
N LYS A 65 -7.77 32.97 -3.97
CA LYS A 65 -6.32 32.73 -3.97
C LYS A 65 -5.92 31.59 -3.04
N LYS A 66 -6.52 31.52 -1.85
CA LYS A 66 -6.32 30.42 -0.89
C LYS A 66 -6.64 29.06 -1.52
N ASN A 67 -7.80 28.93 -2.15
CA ASN A 67 -8.23 27.69 -2.80
C ASN A 67 -7.29 27.31 -3.95
N TYR A 68 -6.84 28.28 -4.75
CA TYR A 68 -5.84 28.02 -5.80
C TYR A 68 -4.53 27.45 -5.23
N VAL A 69 -3.96 28.07 -4.20
CA VAL A 69 -2.72 27.62 -3.57
C VAL A 69 -2.88 26.22 -2.96
N MET A 70 -4.02 25.96 -2.30
CA MET A 70 -4.34 24.66 -1.71
C MET A 70 -4.47 23.56 -2.78
N ILE A 71 -5.19 23.81 -3.87
CA ILE A 71 -5.41 22.82 -4.94
C ILE A 71 -4.10 22.52 -5.66
N VAL A 72 -3.32 23.55 -6.03
CA VAL A 72 -2.03 23.35 -6.71
C VAL A 72 -1.04 22.59 -5.82
N GLY A 73 -0.96 22.96 -4.53
CA GLY A 73 -0.12 22.25 -3.55
C GLY A 73 -0.56 20.81 -3.35
N GLY A 74 -1.88 20.58 -3.23
CA GLY A 74 -2.49 19.26 -3.16
C GLY A 74 -2.13 18.40 -4.37
N CYS A 75 -2.35 18.88 -5.59
CA CYS A 75 -2.06 18.14 -6.82
C CYS A 75 -0.57 17.79 -6.94
N LYS A 76 0.34 18.70 -6.56
CA LYS A 76 1.78 18.41 -6.58
C LYS A 76 2.15 17.27 -5.64
N LEU A 77 1.64 17.31 -4.41
CA LEU A 77 1.90 16.25 -3.43
C LEU A 77 1.19 14.94 -3.77
N ALA A 78 0.01 15.00 -4.40
CA ALA A 78 -0.69 13.83 -4.90
C ALA A 78 0.14 13.06 -5.94
N LEU A 79 0.77 13.75 -6.88
CA LEU A 79 1.62 13.09 -7.89
C LEU A 79 2.85 12.43 -7.24
N VAL A 80 3.53 13.14 -6.34
CA VAL A 80 4.73 12.62 -5.65
C VAL A 80 4.39 11.43 -4.77
N GLN A 81 3.35 11.55 -3.92
CA GLN A 81 2.96 10.45 -3.04
C GLN A 81 2.33 9.29 -3.81
N GLY A 82 1.54 9.56 -4.86
CA GLY A 82 1.00 8.51 -5.72
C GLY A 82 2.11 7.68 -6.37
N ALA A 83 3.12 8.32 -6.94
CA ALA A 83 4.29 7.63 -7.50
C ALA A 83 5.05 6.82 -6.43
N LYS A 84 5.29 7.41 -5.26
CA LYS A 84 5.98 6.74 -4.14
C LYS A 84 5.24 5.48 -3.67
N TYR A 85 3.92 5.57 -3.48
CA TYR A 85 3.11 4.44 -3.00
C TYR A 85 2.96 3.36 -4.07
N SER A 86 2.76 3.76 -5.33
CA SER A 86 2.74 2.83 -6.47
C SER A 86 4.05 2.02 -6.56
N GLY A 87 5.20 2.71 -6.51
CA GLY A 87 6.51 2.07 -6.52
C GLY A 87 6.74 1.16 -5.30
N ALA A 88 6.37 1.61 -4.10
CA ALA A 88 6.52 0.82 -2.89
C ALA A 88 5.70 -0.47 -2.92
N MET A 89 4.43 -0.39 -3.36
CA MET A 89 3.56 -1.56 -3.47
C MET A 89 4.01 -2.52 -4.56
N THR A 90 4.41 -1.99 -5.73
CA THR A 90 4.98 -2.81 -6.81
C THR A 90 6.25 -3.53 -6.36
N GLY A 91 7.12 -2.85 -5.61
CA GLY A 91 8.34 -3.43 -5.05
C GLY A 91 8.04 -4.58 -4.08
N LEU A 92 7.12 -4.37 -3.13
CA LEU A 92 6.75 -5.40 -2.15
C LEU A 92 6.21 -6.66 -2.83
N PHE A 93 5.20 -6.51 -3.70
CA PHE A 93 4.59 -7.66 -4.37
C PHE A 93 5.48 -8.28 -5.46
N GLY A 94 6.44 -7.51 -6.00
CA GLY A 94 7.49 -8.02 -6.88
C GLY A 94 8.46 -8.92 -6.13
N ILE A 95 8.94 -8.49 -4.95
CA ILE A 95 9.78 -9.32 -4.07
C ILE A 95 9.01 -10.58 -3.64
N GLU A 96 7.73 -10.46 -3.30
CA GLU A 96 6.88 -11.61 -2.96
C GLU A 96 6.84 -12.63 -4.10
N ALA A 97 6.57 -12.19 -5.34
CA ALA A 97 6.53 -13.06 -6.51
C ALA A 97 7.88 -13.74 -6.80
N ILE A 98 9.00 -13.04 -6.58
CA ILE A 98 10.35 -13.61 -6.71
C ILE A 98 10.56 -14.72 -5.67
N ILE A 99 10.15 -14.49 -4.41
CA ILE A 99 10.28 -15.48 -3.34
C ILE A 99 9.40 -16.70 -3.64
N ASP A 100 8.17 -16.51 -4.12
CA ASP A 100 7.29 -17.61 -4.52
C ASP A 100 7.93 -18.42 -5.66
N TYR A 101 8.51 -17.76 -6.66
CA TYR A 101 9.19 -18.42 -7.78
C TYR A 101 10.39 -19.26 -7.31
N ILE A 102 11.19 -18.74 -6.37
CA ILE A 102 12.35 -19.46 -5.81
C ILE A 102 11.90 -20.64 -4.94
N ARG A 103 10.84 -20.49 -4.15
CA ARG A 103 10.36 -21.52 -3.21
C ARG A 103 9.42 -22.53 -3.85
N GLY A 104 8.87 -22.25 -5.04
CA GLY A 104 7.86 -23.06 -5.70
C GLY A 104 6.57 -23.22 -4.90
N THR A 105 6.35 -22.39 -3.88
CA THR A 105 5.21 -22.47 -2.95
C THR A 105 4.67 -21.08 -2.68
N ILE A 106 3.33 -20.96 -2.66
CA ILE A 106 2.60 -19.73 -2.36
C ILE A 106 2.10 -19.87 -0.92
N ASP A 107 2.59 -19.03 -0.01
CA ASP A 107 2.18 -19.02 1.40
C ASP A 107 2.33 -17.64 2.05
N PHE A 108 1.82 -17.49 3.27
CA PHE A 108 2.01 -16.27 4.08
C PHE A 108 3.49 -15.95 4.38
N ALA A 109 4.38 -16.94 4.34
CA ALA A 109 5.78 -16.76 4.71
C ALA A 109 6.54 -15.96 3.64
N SER A 110 6.24 -16.14 2.35
CA SER A 110 6.83 -15.32 1.29
C SER A 110 6.40 -13.86 1.37
N THR A 111 5.13 -13.60 1.69
CA THR A 111 4.61 -12.25 1.95
C THR A 111 5.28 -11.60 3.17
N THR A 112 5.45 -12.37 4.26
CA THR A 112 6.11 -11.90 5.49
C THR A 112 7.58 -11.56 5.23
N ALA A 113 8.28 -12.41 4.50
CA ALA A 113 9.67 -12.17 4.10
C ALA A 113 9.78 -10.94 3.18
N ALA A 114 8.91 -10.80 2.18
CA ALA A 114 8.88 -9.66 1.28
C ALA A 114 8.63 -8.35 2.03
N ALA A 115 7.68 -8.32 2.97
CA ALA A 115 7.41 -7.16 3.81
C ALA A 115 8.60 -6.80 4.72
N THR A 116 9.27 -7.80 5.30
CA THR A 116 10.45 -7.60 6.16
C THR A 116 11.64 -7.07 5.36
N ILE A 117 11.89 -7.62 4.17
CA ILE A 117 12.94 -7.14 3.26
C ILE A 117 12.65 -5.69 2.86
N THR A 118 11.42 -5.40 2.41
CA THR A 118 11.01 -4.05 2.02
C THR A 118 11.18 -3.05 3.17
N ALA A 119 10.81 -3.45 4.39
CA ALA A 119 11.00 -2.64 5.59
C ALA A 119 12.50 -2.39 5.89
N GLY A 120 13.34 -3.42 5.75
CA GLY A 120 14.79 -3.32 5.89
C GLY A 120 15.42 -2.41 4.84
N THR A 121 15.03 -2.55 3.57
CA THR A 121 15.49 -1.68 2.47
C THR A 121 15.10 -0.22 2.74
N TYR A 122 13.88 0.04 3.20
CA TYR A 122 13.45 1.38 3.55
C TYR A 122 14.21 1.95 4.76
N ALA A 123 14.44 1.14 5.80
CA ALA A 123 15.21 1.55 6.97
C ALA A 123 16.66 1.90 6.62
N TRP A 124 17.26 1.16 5.69
CA TRP A 124 18.60 1.45 5.15
C TRP A 124 18.60 2.73 4.32
N TYR A 125 17.63 2.90 3.42
CA TYR A 125 17.48 4.11 2.60
C TYR A 125 17.30 5.37 3.44
N THR A 126 16.56 5.28 4.54
CA THR A 126 16.29 6.41 5.46
C THR A 126 17.32 6.55 6.58
N GLN A 127 18.37 5.71 6.60
CA GLN A 127 19.45 5.72 7.59
C GLN A 127 18.95 5.71 9.05
N LEU A 128 17.94 4.87 9.34
CA LEU A 128 17.38 4.74 10.69
C LEU A 128 18.42 4.18 11.68
N SER A 129 18.29 4.58 12.94
CA SER A 129 19.12 4.01 14.01
C SER A 129 18.88 2.50 14.17
N ARG A 130 19.83 1.77 14.75
CA ARG A 130 19.74 0.31 14.92
C ARG A 130 18.44 -0.13 15.60
N VAL A 131 18.02 0.59 16.65
CA VAL A 131 16.79 0.30 17.40
C VAL A 131 15.55 0.64 16.57
N GLN A 132 15.55 1.76 15.85
CA GLN A 132 14.44 2.15 14.98
C GLN A 132 14.27 1.17 13.82
N SER A 133 15.36 0.77 13.18
CA SER A 133 15.37 -0.22 12.10
C SER A 133 14.82 -1.57 12.57
N ALA A 134 15.29 -2.07 13.73
CA ALA A 134 14.76 -3.30 14.32
C ALA A 134 13.26 -3.23 14.61
N ASN A 135 12.78 -2.13 15.19
CA ASN A 135 11.36 -1.93 15.45
C ASN A 135 10.54 -1.79 14.17
N TYR A 136 11.10 -1.14 13.14
CA TYR A 136 10.46 -0.96 11.84
C TYR A 136 10.33 -2.30 11.09
N MET A 137 11.39 -3.11 11.07
CA MET A 137 11.37 -4.46 10.52
C MET A 137 10.39 -5.38 11.27
N LYS A 138 10.34 -5.32 12.61
CA LYS A 138 9.34 -6.07 13.41
C LYS A 138 7.91 -5.70 13.02
N LYS A 139 7.62 -4.40 12.88
CA LYS A 139 6.31 -3.93 12.42
C LYS A 139 6.01 -4.39 11.00
N GLY A 140 6.99 -4.31 10.10
CA GLY A 140 6.89 -4.80 8.73
C GLY A 140 6.59 -6.30 8.68
N ALA A 141 7.27 -7.10 9.49
CA ALA A 141 7.03 -8.54 9.61
C ALA A 141 5.63 -8.86 10.15
N LEU A 142 5.18 -8.15 11.19
CA LEU A 142 3.83 -8.34 11.74
C LEU A 142 2.73 -8.00 10.72
N LEU A 143 2.91 -6.89 9.99
CA LEU A 143 1.98 -6.51 8.92
C LEU A 143 2.01 -7.51 7.76
N GLY A 144 3.20 -7.94 7.35
CA GLY A 144 3.38 -8.96 6.31
C GLY A 144 2.73 -10.30 6.69
N LEU A 145 2.87 -10.73 7.94
CA LEU A 145 2.21 -11.92 8.47
C LEU A 145 0.69 -11.76 8.43
N SER A 146 0.16 -10.64 8.93
CA SER A 146 -1.28 -10.39 8.91
C SER A 146 -1.86 -10.40 7.49
N LEU A 147 -1.14 -9.82 6.53
CA LEU A 147 -1.53 -9.76 5.13
C LEU A 147 -1.43 -11.13 4.46
N GLY A 148 -0.33 -11.86 4.69
CA GLY A 148 -0.12 -13.20 4.16
C GLY A 148 -1.17 -14.20 4.65
N VAL A 149 -1.48 -14.20 5.95
CA VAL A 149 -2.55 -15.03 6.52
C VAL A 149 -3.90 -14.67 5.90
N THR A 150 -4.17 -13.38 5.68
CA THR A 150 -5.42 -12.94 5.02
C THR A 150 -5.48 -13.43 3.57
N GLN A 151 -4.37 -13.39 2.83
CA GLN A 151 -4.30 -13.90 1.46
C GLN A 151 -4.52 -15.41 1.40
N ASP A 152 -3.90 -16.16 2.31
CA ASP A 152 -4.07 -17.61 2.41
C ASP A 152 -5.53 -17.96 2.75
N LEU A 153 -6.17 -17.25 3.69
CA LEU A 153 -7.59 -17.44 3.98
C LEU A 153 -8.49 -17.18 2.77
N ILE A 154 -8.14 -16.21 1.93
CA ILE A 154 -8.87 -15.91 0.69
C ILE A 154 -8.66 -17.03 -0.34
N ILE A 155 -7.45 -17.57 -0.47
CA ILE A 155 -7.16 -18.73 -1.33
C ILE A 155 -7.95 -19.95 -0.86
N TRP A 156 -7.94 -20.21 0.46
CA TRP A 156 -8.72 -21.28 1.07
C TRP A 156 -10.20 -21.11 0.81
N ARG A 157 -10.78 -19.91 1.01
CA ARG A 157 -12.20 -19.68 0.73
C ARG A 157 -12.63 -19.97 -0.72
N ARG A 158 -11.70 -20.01 -1.67
CA ARG A 158 -11.96 -20.34 -3.09
C ARG A 158 -11.79 -21.81 -3.45
N GLY A 159 -11.35 -22.65 -2.51
CA GLY A 159 -10.97 -24.03 -2.80
C GLY A 159 -9.52 -24.20 -3.27
N GLY A 160 -8.64 -23.22 -3.03
CA GLY A 160 -7.22 -23.33 -3.37
C GLY A 160 -6.43 -24.21 -2.40
N HIS A 161 -5.33 -24.75 -2.90
CA HIS A 161 -4.44 -25.65 -2.17
C HIS A 161 -3.48 -24.84 -1.28
N ILE A 162 -3.37 -25.23 -0.01
CA ILE A 162 -2.49 -24.59 0.97
C ILE A 162 -1.79 -25.69 1.77
N TRP A 163 -0.50 -25.84 1.53
CA TRP A 163 0.27 -27.01 1.96
C TRP A 163 0.20 -27.31 3.46
N TYR A 164 0.10 -26.29 4.33
CA TYR A 164 0.03 -26.49 5.77
C TYR A 164 -1.37 -26.85 6.25
N MET A 165 -2.42 -26.42 5.55
CA MET A 165 -3.79 -26.83 5.86
C MET A 165 -4.01 -28.30 5.50
N ASP A 166 -3.41 -28.75 4.40
CA ASP A 166 -3.43 -30.16 4.00
C ASP A 166 -2.67 -31.04 5.00
N LYS A 167 -1.52 -30.57 5.51
CA LYS A 167 -0.80 -31.26 6.60
C LYS A 167 -1.57 -31.31 7.92
N LEU A 168 -2.40 -30.30 8.20
CA LEU A 168 -3.27 -30.26 9.38
C LEU A 168 -4.56 -31.07 9.18
N GLY A 169 -4.78 -31.69 8.01
CA GLY A 169 -5.96 -32.49 7.70
C GLY A 169 -7.24 -31.68 7.53
N VAL A 170 -7.13 -30.36 7.31
CA VAL A 170 -8.30 -29.48 7.15
C VAL A 170 -8.78 -29.55 5.71
N VAL A 171 -9.77 -30.41 5.46
CA VAL A 171 -10.40 -30.53 4.15
C VAL A 171 -11.26 -29.30 3.88
N ASN A 172 -11.07 -28.72 2.70
CA ASN A 172 -11.84 -27.56 2.28
C ASN A 172 -13.25 -27.98 1.83
N PRO A 173 -14.33 -27.42 2.39
CA PRO A 173 -15.68 -27.78 1.98
C PRO A 173 -15.98 -27.45 0.51
N GLN A 174 -15.27 -26.49 -0.11
CA GLN A 174 -15.47 -26.13 -1.51
C GLN A 174 -14.84 -27.10 -2.50
N THR A 175 -13.80 -27.85 -2.12
CA THR A 175 -13.19 -28.85 -2.99
C THR A 175 -14.05 -30.10 -3.08
N VAL A 176 -14.75 -30.45 -2.00
CA VAL A 176 -15.69 -31.59 -1.94
C VAL A 176 -16.89 -31.39 -2.87
N ASN A 177 -17.41 -30.17 -2.98
CA ASN A 177 -18.56 -29.85 -3.84
C ASN A 177 -18.21 -29.75 -5.34
N ARG A 178 -16.94 -29.88 -5.73
CA ARG A 178 -16.48 -29.81 -7.14
C ARG A 178 -16.10 -31.16 -7.74
N LEU A 179 -16.20 -32.23 -6.97
CA LEU A 179 -16.06 -33.62 -7.43
C LEU A 179 -17.44 -34.16 -7.84
#